data_AF-A0A0G3ICN6-F1
#
_entry.id   AF-A0A0G3ICN6-F1
#
_cell.length_a   1.000
_cell.length_b   1.000
_cell.length_c   1.000
_cell.angle_alpha   90.00
_cell.angle_beta   90.00
_cell.angle_gamma   90.00
#
_symmetry.space_group_name_H-M   'P 1'
#
loop_
_entity.id
_entity.type
_entity.pdbx_description
1 polymer ?
#
loop_
_entity_poly.entity_id
_entity_poly.type
_entity_poly.pdbx_seq_one_letter_code
_entity_poly.pdbx_strand_id
1 'polypeptide(L)'
;MTISGAGEDPPTIIDFKIIRDAQLTPEALGPAVLVHIAQHLVPALQRNGADAQAAQYAAMQIVAQLGHREFATLEQTAVQGATGNRMRGEPVSATHIALEPHGEVLVHKTTQWASYVNDTGQTIEFGSEGRPVLKIDFVTGFWLERAQQAGGGATGAPMVFPNADGVKQFALHGKVQRCRLETPDAALKTMLTLRGTTLVDILLYGVARILGWAGIYIEPPGPLDNLLWDRTRPQLDHRFQHVQVVALRPPAHLLNAATYQVQASHSGIRERNAALAFGEHCQSIASRLIFKSNSKVALEAENEKDEKRKEFLEKQADEYRAVLDIIKEKSRKESAPPLKSAEHLESVEPSEPPPRKPLSPETCVNHLGDSLKYSTGNCLEMAMMAAALVQSNAKQFLSERGLAHAEINADIYESKSNGNHAFCVMKLNVNGFTYKIAIDPWTQVSMPYENYLDYMSSYPMSPYTEEDTTYGVAEWVSKPINQKTFITQARNILKIYLAEPGA
;
A
#
# COMPACT_ATOMS: atom_id res chain seq x y z
N MET A 1 -11.85 -20.59 20.62
CA MET A 1 -12.70 -19.42 20.34
C MET A 1 -13.72 -19.29 21.45
N THR A 2 -13.98 -18.08 21.94
CA THR A 2 -14.98 -17.80 22.98
C THR A 2 -15.93 -16.70 22.52
N ILE A 3 -17.11 -16.62 23.14
CA ILE A 3 -18.13 -15.60 22.88
C ILE A 3 -18.73 -15.11 24.20
N SER A 4 -19.05 -13.83 24.30
CA SER A 4 -19.76 -13.28 25.47
C SER A 4 -20.73 -12.18 25.08
N GLY A 5 -21.87 -12.15 25.74
CA GLY A 5 -22.73 -10.97 25.81
C GLY A 5 -22.11 -9.87 26.64
N ALA A 6 -22.59 -8.64 26.44
CA ALA A 6 -22.22 -7.51 27.28
C ALA A 6 -22.56 -7.77 28.76
N GLY A 7 -21.55 -7.68 29.63
CA GLY A 7 -21.69 -7.95 31.07
C GLY A 7 -21.62 -9.43 31.47
N GLU A 8 -21.41 -10.35 30.53
CA GLU A 8 -21.16 -11.75 30.83
C GLU A 8 -19.68 -11.99 31.14
N ASP A 9 -19.40 -12.45 32.37
CA ASP A 9 -18.08 -12.91 32.82
C ASP A 9 -18.29 -14.19 33.67
N PRO A 10 -17.67 -15.34 33.34
CA PRO A 10 -16.68 -15.55 32.28
C PRO A 10 -17.25 -15.67 30.86
N PRO A 11 -16.44 -15.38 29.82
CA PRO A 11 -16.79 -15.65 28.44
C PRO A 11 -17.15 -17.12 28.21
N THR A 12 -18.19 -17.36 27.42
CA THR A 12 -18.66 -18.70 27.10
C THR A 12 -17.78 -19.32 26.00
N ILE A 13 -17.36 -20.57 26.17
CA ILE A 13 -16.71 -21.33 25.10
C ILE A 13 -17.79 -21.76 24.11
N ILE A 14 -17.61 -21.48 22.81
CA ILE A 14 -18.50 -22.02 21.79
C ILE A 14 -18.25 -23.53 21.70
N ASP A 15 -19.23 -24.32 22.11
CA ASP A 15 -19.13 -25.78 22.13
C ASP A 15 -19.52 -26.38 20.78
N PHE A 16 -18.53 -26.94 20.08
CA PHE A 16 -18.74 -27.62 18.80
C PHE A 16 -19.06 -29.12 18.94
N LYS A 17 -19.30 -29.61 20.16
CA LYS A 17 -19.58 -31.04 20.42
C LYS A 17 -20.76 -31.56 19.61
N ILE A 18 -21.84 -30.78 19.50
CA ILE A 18 -23.03 -31.17 18.70
C ILE A 18 -22.65 -31.40 17.23
N ILE A 19 -21.73 -30.61 16.68
CA ILE A 19 -21.27 -30.72 15.29
C ILE A 19 -20.33 -31.91 15.12
N ARG A 20 -19.41 -32.10 16.07
CA ARG A 20 -18.47 -33.22 16.09
C ARG A 20 -19.21 -34.56 16.18
N ASP A 21 -20.26 -34.62 17.00
CA ASP A 21 -21.00 -35.84 17.27
C ASP A 21 -22.05 -36.13 16.17
N ALA A 22 -22.30 -35.19 15.24
CA ALA A 22 -23.28 -35.29 14.16
C ALA A 22 -22.85 -36.16 12.94
N GLN A 23 -21.72 -36.87 13.01
CA GLN A 23 -21.17 -37.73 11.94
C GLN A 23 -21.14 -37.07 10.54
N LEU A 24 -20.76 -35.79 10.48
CA LEU A 24 -20.64 -35.05 9.22
C LEU A 24 -19.38 -35.46 8.44
N THR A 25 -19.42 -35.33 7.12
CA THR A 25 -18.21 -35.49 6.28
C THR A 25 -17.21 -34.35 6.56
N PRO A 26 -15.90 -34.55 6.31
CA PRO A 26 -14.90 -33.51 6.48
C PRO A 26 -15.24 -32.18 5.78
N GLU A 27 -15.85 -32.25 4.60
CA GLU A 27 -16.26 -31.08 3.81
C GLU A 27 -17.47 -30.35 4.42
N ALA A 28 -18.35 -31.08 5.12
CA ALA A 28 -19.54 -30.53 5.76
C ALA A 28 -19.26 -29.94 7.17
N LEU A 29 -18.16 -30.33 7.81
CA LEU A 29 -17.78 -29.83 9.14
C LEU A 29 -17.53 -28.32 9.15
N GLY A 30 -16.77 -27.81 8.19
CA GLY A 30 -16.44 -26.37 8.09
C GLY A 30 -17.69 -25.49 8.02
N PRO A 31 -18.58 -25.69 7.03
CA PRO A 31 -19.84 -24.97 6.93
C PRO A 31 -20.71 -25.09 8.19
N ALA A 32 -20.79 -26.26 8.82
CA ALA A 32 -21.57 -26.46 10.04
C ALA A 32 -21.03 -25.62 11.21
N VAL A 33 -19.70 -25.55 11.37
CA VAL A 33 -19.05 -24.69 12.38
C VAL A 33 -19.38 -23.22 12.14
N LEU A 34 -19.30 -22.75 10.90
CA LEU A 34 -19.62 -21.36 10.56
C LEU A 34 -21.08 -21.02 10.85
N VAL A 35 -22.01 -21.90 10.45
CA VAL A 35 -23.45 -21.73 10.74
C VAL A 35 -23.70 -21.67 12.25
N HIS A 36 -23.03 -22.53 13.02
CA HIS A 36 -23.18 -22.53 14.47
C HIS A 36 -22.70 -21.23 15.11
N ILE A 37 -21.54 -20.71 14.68
CA ILE A 37 -21.06 -19.40 15.16
C ILE A 37 -22.04 -18.29 14.75
N ALA A 38 -22.55 -18.30 13.51
CA ALA A 38 -23.47 -17.29 13.02
C ALA A 38 -24.77 -17.22 13.85
N GLN A 39 -25.30 -18.38 14.29
CA GLN A 39 -26.48 -18.45 15.16
C GLN A 39 -26.29 -17.65 16.46
N HIS A 40 -25.08 -17.58 17.00
CA HIS A 40 -24.80 -16.77 18.18
C HIS A 40 -24.71 -15.27 17.88
N LEU A 41 -24.38 -14.87 16.65
CA LEU A 41 -24.24 -13.45 16.27
C LEU A 41 -25.60 -12.79 15.98
N VAL A 42 -26.55 -13.56 15.44
CA VAL A 42 -27.86 -13.06 14.99
C VAL A 42 -28.58 -12.23 16.06
N PRO A 43 -28.73 -12.68 17.32
CA PRO A 43 -29.44 -11.91 18.33
C PRO A 43 -28.82 -10.54 18.60
N ALA A 44 -27.50 -10.40 18.45
CA ALA A 44 -26.84 -9.11 18.60
C ALA A 44 -27.16 -8.19 17.41
N LEU A 45 -26.98 -8.68 16.18
CA LEU A 45 -27.21 -7.89 14.96
C LEU A 45 -28.67 -7.42 14.79
N GLN A 46 -29.63 -8.15 15.36
CA GLN A 46 -31.04 -7.73 15.39
C GLN A 46 -31.31 -6.52 16.29
N ARG A 47 -30.44 -6.21 17.26
CA ARG A 47 -30.65 -5.11 18.22
C ARG A 47 -30.69 -3.74 17.55
N ASN A 48 -30.11 -3.61 16.35
CA ASN A 48 -30.17 -2.40 15.52
C ASN A 48 -31.41 -2.32 14.61
N GLY A 49 -32.45 -3.11 14.91
CA GLY A 49 -33.73 -3.07 14.21
C GLY A 49 -33.74 -3.82 12.86
N ALA A 50 -32.70 -4.61 12.60
CA ALA A 50 -32.68 -5.62 11.55
C ALA A 50 -33.57 -6.80 11.93
N ASP A 51 -34.22 -7.42 10.95
CA ASP A 51 -35.00 -8.64 11.20
C ASP A 51 -34.10 -9.89 11.19
N ALA A 52 -34.70 -11.04 11.47
CA ALA A 52 -33.97 -12.31 11.55
C ALA A 52 -33.26 -12.69 10.23
N GLN A 53 -33.85 -12.37 9.09
CA GLN A 53 -33.28 -12.72 7.79
C GLN A 53 -32.06 -11.86 7.46
N ALA A 54 -32.17 -10.54 7.59
CA ALA A 54 -31.06 -9.63 7.36
C ALA A 54 -29.90 -9.89 8.35
N ALA A 55 -30.23 -10.12 9.63
CA ALA A 55 -29.25 -10.47 10.66
C ALA A 55 -28.57 -11.82 10.39
N GLN A 56 -29.31 -12.84 9.93
CA GLN A 56 -28.74 -14.14 9.56
C GLN A 56 -27.77 -14.02 8.39
N TYR A 57 -28.12 -13.28 7.33
CA TYR A 57 -27.21 -13.08 6.21
C TYR A 57 -25.95 -12.33 6.63
N ALA A 58 -26.09 -11.26 7.41
CA ALA A 58 -24.94 -10.52 7.92
C ALA A 58 -24.05 -11.38 8.84
N ALA A 59 -24.64 -12.15 9.74
CA ALA A 59 -23.92 -13.09 10.59
C ALA A 59 -23.12 -14.10 9.75
N MET A 60 -23.72 -14.66 8.70
CA MET A 60 -23.05 -15.58 7.78
C MET A 60 -21.88 -14.92 7.05
N GLN A 61 -22.01 -13.65 6.67
CA GLN A 61 -20.91 -12.92 6.04
C GLN A 61 -19.76 -12.65 7.01
N ILE A 62 -20.05 -12.24 8.25
CA ILE A 62 -19.03 -12.04 9.29
C ILE A 62 -18.26 -13.34 9.52
N VAL A 63 -18.94 -14.46 9.76
CA VAL A 63 -18.26 -15.74 10.02
C VAL A 63 -17.51 -16.27 8.80
N ALA A 64 -17.98 -16.00 7.58
CA ALA A 64 -17.25 -16.34 6.36
C ALA A 64 -15.90 -15.61 6.31
N GLN A 65 -15.85 -14.35 6.76
CA GLN A 65 -14.58 -13.62 6.89
C GLN A 65 -13.69 -14.22 7.99
N LEU A 66 -14.26 -14.61 9.14
CA LEU A 66 -13.49 -15.28 10.19
C LEU A 66 -12.87 -16.61 9.74
N GLY A 67 -13.57 -17.34 8.87
CA GLY A 67 -13.09 -18.57 8.25
C GLY A 67 -12.17 -18.36 7.05
N HIS A 68 -12.07 -17.13 6.52
CA HIS A 68 -11.23 -16.84 5.36
C HIS A 68 -9.75 -16.93 5.75
N ARG A 69 -8.99 -17.74 5.01
CA ARG A 69 -7.57 -18.01 5.31
C ARG A 69 -6.76 -16.73 5.50
N GLU A 70 -6.97 -15.75 4.64
CA GLU A 70 -6.21 -14.51 4.67
C GLU A 70 -6.52 -13.65 5.90
N PHE A 71 -7.77 -13.66 6.37
CA PHE A 71 -8.15 -12.99 7.61
C PHE A 71 -7.61 -13.74 8.83
N ALA A 72 -7.63 -15.06 8.78
CA ALA A 72 -7.11 -15.93 9.83
C ALA A 72 -5.59 -15.81 10.00
N THR A 73 -4.83 -15.50 8.94
CA THR A 73 -3.35 -15.40 9.00
C THR A 73 -2.82 -13.97 8.85
N LEU A 74 -3.68 -12.94 8.84
CA LEU A 74 -3.27 -11.58 8.48
C LEU A 74 -2.12 -11.05 9.35
N GLU A 75 -2.18 -11.22 10.67
CA GLU A 75 -1.15 -10.79 11.60
C GLU A 75 0.16 -11.54 11.38
N GLN A 76 0.07 -12.84 11.09
CA GLN A 76 1.24 -13.64 10.75
C GLN A 76 1.92 -13.14 9.49
N THR A 77 1.14 -12.95 8.41
CA THR A 77 1.67 -12.43 7.14
C THR A 77 2.27 -11.04 7.31
N ALA A 78 1.60 -10.14 8.06
CA ALA A 78 2.06 -8.77 8.29
C ALA A 78 3.38 -8.75 9.10
N VAL A 79 3.47 -9.56 10.15
CA VAL A 79 4.70 -9.69 10.96
C VAL A 79 5.82 -10.32 10.13
N GLN A 80 5.55 -11.36 9.34
CA GLN A 80 6.55 -11.95 8.44
C GLN A 80 7.02 -10.95 7.39
N GLY A 81 6.14 -10.12 6.82
CA GLY A 81 6.54 -9.05 5.91
C GLY A 81 7.42 -8.00 6.57
N ALA A 82 7.11 -7.62 7.81
CA ALA A 82 7.86 -6.62 8.56
C ALA A 82 9.22 -7.13 9.06
N THR A 83 9.29 -8.38 9.49
CA THR A 83 10.47 -8.97 10.16
C THR A 83 11.26 -9.94 9.28
N GLY A 84 10.74 -10.29 8.10
CA GLY A 84 11.26 -11.39 7.28
C GLY A 84 11.12 -12.74 8.00
N ASN A 85 12.16 -13.57 7.91
CA ASN A 85 12.21 -14.91 8.53
C ASN A 85 12.73 -14.90 9.98
N ARG A 86 12.67 -13.75 10.67
CA ARG A 86 13.26 -13.57 12.00
C ARG A 86 12.39 -14.11 13.12
N MET A 87 11.07 -14.06 13.00
CA MET A 87 10.19 -14.70 13.99
C MET A 87 10.36 -16.22 13.94
N ARG A 88 10.36 -16.85 15.12
CA ARG A 88 10.55 -18.29 15.26
C ARG A 88 9.33 -18.95 15.91
N GLY A 89 9.07 -20.17 15.48
CA GLY A 89 7.88 -20.95 15.87
C GLY A 89 6.60 -20.47 15.17
N GLU A 90 5.57 -21.31 15.23
CA GLU A 90 4.22 -20.92 14.82
C GLU A 90 3.61 -19.99 15.86
N PRO A 91 2.95 -18.89 15.45
CA PRO A 91 2.27 -18.04 16.39
C PRO A 91 1.07 -18.74 17.04
N VAL A 92 0.85 -18.44 18.30
CA VAL A 92 -0.36 -18.87 19.02
C VAL A 92 -1.42 -17.79 18.85
N SER A 93 -2.58 -18.14 18.28
CA SER A 93 -3.68 -17.23 18.05
C SER A 93 -4.92 -17.61 18.86
N ALA A 94 -5.60 -16.61 19.40
CA ALA A 94 -6.90 -16.76 20.08
C ALA A 94 -7.89 -15.75 19.51
N THR A 95 -9.14 -16.19 19.32
CA THR A 95 -10.26 -15.33 18.91
C THR A 95 -11.35 -15.33 19.98
N HIS A 96 -11.77 -14.13 20.37
CA HIS A 96 -12.89 -13.88 21.26
C HIS A 96 -13.90 -12.96 20.55
N ILE A 97 -15.19 -13.26 20.67
CA ILE A 97 -16.28 -12.48 20.07
C ILE A 97 -17.11 -11.85 21.18
N ALA A 98 -17.19 -10.53 21.24
CA ALA A 98 -18.06 -9.82 22.16
C ALA A 98 -19.32 -9.32 21.44
N LEU A 99 -20.48 -9.56 22.05
CA LEU A 99 -21.80 -9.18 21.53
C LEU A 99 -22.34 -7.97 22.30
N GLU A 100 -22.10 -6.78 21.75
CA GLU A 100 -22.39 -5.53 22.43
C GLU A 100 -23.90 -5.22 22.53
N PRO A 101 -24.34 -4.45 23.54
CA PRO A 101 -25.75 -4.16 23.76
C PRO A 101 -26.39 -3.39 22.59
N HIS A 102 -25.60 -2.55 21.91
CA HIS A 102 -26.01 -1.74 20.77
C HIS A 102 -25.88 -2.47 19.41
N GLY A 103 -25.87 -3.80 19.43
CA GLY A 103 -25.93 -4.62 18.21
C GLY A 103 -24.67 -4.63 17.36
N GLU A 104 -23.54 -4.24 17.95
CA GLU A 104 -22.22 -4.44 17.37
C GLU A 104 -21.64 -5.79 17.81
N VAL A 105 -20.93 -6.45 16.89
CA VAL A 105 -20.18 -7.68 17.11
C VAL A 105 -18.70 -7.34 17.04
N LEU A 106 -17.99 -7.47 18.16
CA LEU A 106 -16.55 -7.21 18.23
C LEU A 106 -15.78 -8.53 18.16
N VAL A 107 -14.90 -8.63 17.18
CA VAL A 107 -13.99 -9.77 17.01
C VAL A 107 -12.63 -9.36 17.51
N HIS A 108 -12.25 -9.89 18.66
CA HIS A 108 -10.94 -9.73 19.27
C HIS A 108 -10.05 -10.90 18.85
N LYS A 109 -8.93 -10.59 18.23
CA LYS A 109 -7.92 -11.55 17.85
C LYS A 109 -6.61 -11.20 18.53
N THR A 110 -6.05 -12.16 19.25
CA THR A 110 -4.76 -12.03 19.91
C THR A 110 -3.81 -13.04 19.32
N THR A 111 -2.69 -12.58 18.79
CA THR A 111 -1.65 -13.41 18.18
C THR A 111 -0.32 -13.18 18.90
N GLN A 112 0.36 -14.27 19.25
CA GLN A 112 1.54 -14.24 20.10
C GLN A 112 2.69 -15.05 19.50
N TRP A 113 3.90 -14.54 19.65
CA TRP A 113 5.14 -15.23 19.30
C TRP A 113 6.03 -15.39 20.53
N ALA A 114 6.68 -16.54 20.64
CA ALA A 114 7.53 -16.88 21.76
C ALA A 114 8.99 -16.44 21.57
N SER A 115 9.46 -16.35 20.32
CA SER A 115 10.87 -16.10 20.01
C SER A 115 11.09 -15.37 18.69
N TYR A 116 12.22 -14.68 18.57
CA TYR A 116 12.70 -14.11 17.31
C TYR A 116 14.23 -14.07 17.25
N VAL A 117 14.80 -13.93 16.05
CA VAL A 117 16.26 -13.80 15.83
C VAL A 117 16.60 -12.33 15.57
N ASN A 118 17.50 -11.78 16.39
CA ASN A 118 17.96 -10.40 16.26
C ASN A 118 19.01 -10.23 15.15
N ASP A 119 19.51 -9.01 14.95
CA ASP A 119 20.51 -8.69 13.92
C ASP A 119 21.85 -9.40 14.11
N THR A 120 22.17 -9.85 15.32
CA THR A 120 23.41 -10.59 15.62
C THR A 120 23.24 -12.10 15.43
N GLY A 121 22.09 -12.56 14.94
CA GLY A 121 21.78 -13.98 14.79
C GLY A 121 21.44 -14.69 16.10
N GLN A 122 21.31 -13.95 17.20
CA GLN A 122 20.93 -14.50 18.50
C GLN A 122 19.41 -14.66 18.60
N THR A 123 18.96 -15.82 19.04
CA THR A 123 17.55 -16.03 19.40
C THR A 123 17.25 -15.32 20.71
N ILE A 124 16.25 -14.44 20.67
CA ILE A 124 15.69 -13.74 21.82
C ILE A 124 14.40 -14.44 22.23
N GLU A 125 14.36 -14.85 23.48
CA GLU A 125 13.23 -15.48 24.18
C GLU A 125 13.08 -14.79 25.53
N PHE A 126 11.85 -14.44 25.94
CA PHE A 126 11.62 -13.90 27.28
C PHE A 126 11.33 -15.04 28.25
N GLY A 127 12.36 -15.37 29.03
CA GLY A 127 12.40 -16.48 29.99
C GLY A 127 11.38 -16.37 31.12
N SER A 128 10.21 -16.94 30.87
CA SER A 128 9.32 -17.62 31.83
C SER A 128 8.24 -18.27 30.97
N GLU A 129 7.91 -19.53 31.22
CA GLU A 129 6.81 -20.22 30.52
C GLU A 129 5.61 -19.28 30.33
N GLY A 130 5.32 -18.90 29.08
CA GLY A 130 4.12 -18.15 28.70
C GLY A 130 4.25 -16.64 28.41
N ARG A 131 5.43 -15.99 28.50
CA ARG A 131 5.54 -14.57 28.09
C ARG A 131 5.99 -14.41 26.62
N PRO A 132 5.16 -13.83 25.73
CA PRO A 132 5.52 -13.68 24.34
C PRO A 132 6.54 -12.55 24.10
N VAL A 133 7.45 -12.73 23.13
CA VAL A 133 8.34 -11.65 22.61
C VAL A 133 7.55 -10.62 21.80
N LEU A 134 6.41 -11.02 21.26
CA LEU A 134 5.52 -10.19 20.47
C LEU A 134 4.08 -10.63 20.71
N LYS A 135 3.21 -9.68 21.01
CA LYS A 135 1.77 -9.86 21.11
C LYS A 135 1.08 -8.80 20.27
N ILE A 136 0.17 -9.23 19.42
CA ILE A 136 -0.69 -8.37 18.62
C ILE A 136 -2.12 -8.59 19.09
N ASP A 137 -2.79 -7.52 19.51
CA ASP A 137 -4.22 -7.53 19.75
C ASP A 137 -4.91 -6.70 18.66
N PHE A 138 -5.89 -7.32 18.02
CA PHE A 138 -6.60 -6.77 16.88
C PHE A 138 -8.10 -6.88 17.11
N VAL A 139 -8.84 -5.78 16.98
CA VAL A 139 -10.29 -5.73 17.22
C VAL A 139 -11.00 -5.17 16.01
N THR A 140 -11.91 -5.98 15.44
CA THR A 140 -12.80 -5.57 14.35
C THR A 140 -14.24 -5.56 14.83
N GLY A 141 -14.92 -4.43 14.70
CA GLY A 141 -16.35 -4.30 14.97
C GLY A 141 -17.18 -4.47 13.70
N PHE A 142 -18.34 -5.09 13.84
CA PHE A 142 -19.32 -5.28 12.77
C PHE A 142 -20.72 -4.93 13.25
N TRP A 143 -21.51 -4.23 12.45
CA TRP A 143 -22.90 -3.95 12.78
C TRP A 143 -23.75 -3.79 11.52
N LEU A 144 -25.07 -3.89 11.70
CA LEU A 144 -26.05 -3.56 10.67
C LEU A 144 -26.58 -2.15 10.87
N GLU A 145 -26.62 -1.38 9.79
CA GLU A 145 -27.26 -0.07 9.73
C GLU A 145 -28.36 -0.05 8.67
N ARG A 146 -29.47 0.65 8.94
CA ARG A 146 -30.56 0.77 7.96
C ARG A 146 -30.12 1.68 6.82
N ALA A 147 -30.23 1.20 5.58
CA ALA A 147 -30.00 1.97 4.37
C ALA A 147 -31.18 2.93 4.08
N GLN A 148 -31.38 3.96 4.91
CA GLN A 148 -32.28 5.08 4.60
C GLN A 148 -31.47 6.19 3.94
N GLN A 149 -31.62 6.40 2.62
CA GLN A 149 -30.86 7.41 1.88
C GLN A 149 -29.35 7.37 2.16
N ALA A 150 -28.63 6.40 1.57
CA ALA A 150 -27.22 6.59 1.25
C ALA A 150 -27.11 7.66 0.13
N GLY A 151 -27.48 8.91 0.46
CA GLY A 151 -27.39 10.10 -0.38
C GLY A 151 -26.02 10.76 -0.33
N GLY A 152 -24.96 9.97 -0.13
CA GLY A 152 -23.58 10.38 -0.31
C GLY A 152 -23.02 9.58 -1.47
N GLY A 153 -22.75 10.23 -2.60
CA GLY A 153 -22.27 9.64 -3.84
C GLY A 153 -20.88 9.02 -3.72
N ALA A 154 -20.77 7.87 -3.05
CA ALA A 154 -19.59 7.02 -3.08
C ALA A 154 -19.89 5.82 -3.99
N THR A 155 -19.22 5.79 -5.15
CA THR A 155 -19.21 4.67 -6.08
C THR A 155 -18.75 3.40 -5.38
N GLY A 156 -19.61 2.38 -5.32
CA GLY A 156 -19.42 1.08 -4.69
C GLY A 156 -20.66 0.68 -3.90
N ALA A 157 -21.58 -0.10 -4.49
CA ALA A 157 -22.83 -0.45 -3.82
C ALA A 157 -22.53 -1.32 -2.59
N PRO A 158 -22.86 -0.87 -1.36
CA PRO A 158 -22.65 -1.67 -0.15
C PRO A 158 -23.48 -2.96 -0.24
N MET A 159 -23.02 -4.04 0.39
CA MET A 159 -23.84 -5.24 0.52
C MET A 159 -25.07 -4.90 1.37
N VAL A 160 -26.23 -4.84 0.71
CA VAL A 160 -27.52 -4.56 1.36
C VAL A 160 -28.34 -5.83 1.47
N PHE A 161 -28.81 -6.11 2.68
CA PHE A 161 -29.72 -7.20 2.96
C PHE A 161 -31.14 -6.66 3.04
N PRO A 162 -32.06 -7.09 2.16
CA PRO A 162 -33.46 -6.81 2.35
C PRO A 162 -33.93 -7.55 3.61
N ASN A 163 -34.81 -6.91 4.35
CA ASN A 163 -35.63 -7.60 5.34
C ASN A 163 -36.61 -8.56 4.64
N ALA A 164 -37.31 -9.38 5.41
CA ALA A 164 -38.14 -10.47 4.93
C ALA A 164 -39.33 -10.04 4.06
N ASP A 165 -39.84 -8.82 4.25
CA ASP A 165 -40.89 -8.23 3.42
C ASP A 165 -40.33 -7.40 2.23
N GLY A 166 -39.00 -7.23 2.14
CA GLY A 166 -38.31 -6.47 1.10
C GLY A 166 -38.43 -4.95 1.21
N VAL A 167 -39.05 -4.41 2.27
CA VAL A 167 -39.36 -2.98 2.43
C VAL A 167 -38.19 -2.19 3.01
N LYS A 168 -37.35 -2.80 3.85
CA LYS A 168 -36.18 -2.18 4.48
C LYS A 168 -34.91 -2.87 4.02
N GLN A 169 -33.87 -2.08 3.82
CA GLN A 169 -32.55 -2.60 3.47
C GLN A 169 -31.56 -2.25 4.58
N PHE A 170 -30.63 -3.17 4.85
CA PHE A 170 -29.59 -3.01 5.85
C PHE A 170 -28.22 -3.20 5.24
N ALA A 171 -27.30 -2.28 5.46
CA ALA A 171 -25.90 -2.44 5.08
C ALA A 171 -25.12 -3.05 6.25
N LEU A 172 -24.19 -3.96 5.94
CA LEU A 172 -23.22 -4.46 6.92
C LEU A 172 -21.98 -3.57 6.91
N HIS A 173 -21.68 -3.03 8.07
CA HIS A 173 -20.52 -2.19 8.32
C HIS A 173 -19.44 -2.98 9.06
N GLY A 174 -18.19 -2.59 8.83
CA GLY A 174 -17.01 -3.14 9.47
C GLY A 174 -16.05 -2.02 9.83
N LYS A 175 -15.43 -2.08 11.01
CA LYS A 175 -14.46 -1.09 11.46
C LYS A 175 -13.34 -1.77 12.22
N VAL A 176 -12.09 -1.41 11.93
CA VAL A 176 -11.01 -1.74 12.86
C VAL A 176 -11.08 -0.77 14.02
N GLN A 177 -11.55 -1.24 15.16
CA GLN A 177 -11.65 -0.42 16.36
C GLN A 177 -10.30 -0.26 17.05
N ARG A 178 -9.45 -1.30 17.00
CA ARG A 178 -8.20 -1.30 17.74
C ARG A 178 -7.16 -2.22 17.12
N CYS A 179 -5.92 -1.74 17.08
CA CYS A 179 -4.74 -2.54 16.78
C CYS A 179 -3.65 -2.18 17.79
N ARG A 180 -3.19 -3.16 18.57
CA ARG A 180 -2.16 -2.97 19.59
C ARG A 180 -1.00 -3.91 19.36
N LEU A 181 0.19 -3.34 19.34
CA LEU A 181 1.45 -4.06 19.30
C LEU A 181 2.14 -4.00 20.67
N GLU A 182 2.41 -5.15 21.26
CA GLU A 182 3.14 -5.28 22.51
C GLU A 182 4.40 -6.11 22.28
N THR A 183 5.55 -5.53 22.59
CA THR A 183 6.81 -6.27 22.64
C THR A 183 7.65 -5.68 23.77
N PRO A 184 8.22 -6.53 24.65
CA PRO A 184 9.15 -6.09 25.68
C PRO A 184 10.53 -5.73 25.11
N ASP A 185 10.81 -6.08 23.84
CA ASP A 185 12.08 -5.81 23.18
C ASP A 185 12.04 -4.51 22.37
N ALA A 186 12.89 -3.55 22.72
CA ALA A 186 12.92 -2.24 22.09
C ALA A 186 13.40 -2.28 20.63
N ALA A 187 14.29 -3.22 20.28
CA ALA A 187 14.80 -3.37 18.91
C ALA A 187 13.73 -3.95 17.98
N LEU A 188 13.01 -4.97 18.42
CA LEU A 188 11.85 -5.51 17.71
C LEU A 188 10.75 -4.47 17.58
N LYS A 189 10.48 -3.68 18.63
CA LYS A 189 9.52 -2.57 18.55
C LYS A 189 9.90 -1.59 17.45
N THR A 190 11.15 -1.14 17.47
CA THR A 190 11.73 -0.23 16.48
C THR A 190 11.56 -0.77 15.07
N MET A 191 11.91 -2.04 14.83
CA MET A 191 11.78 -2.69 13.53
C MET A 191 10.33 -2.69 13.00
N LEU A 192 9.36 -2.83 13.89
CA LEU A 192 7.93 -2.90 13.56
C LEU A 192 7.27 -1.52 13.42
N THR A 193 7.89 -0.45 13.92
CA THR A 193 7.30 0.91 13.96
C THR A 193 8.06 2.00 13.18
N LEU A 194 9.35 1.83 12.89
CA LEU A 194 10.19 2.89 12.27
C LEU A 194 10.31 2.82 10.73
N ARG A 195 9.55 1.95 10.07
CA ARG A 195 9.48 1.91 8.60
C ARG A 195 8.47 2.95 8.08
N GLY A 196 8.66 3.43 6.84
CA GLY A 196 7.74 4.37 6.17
C GLY A 196 6.29 3.87 6.05
N THR A 197 6.06 2.58 6.28
CA THR A 197 4.74 1.98 6.54
C THR A 197 4.86 1.13 7.81
N THR A 198 4.06 1.44 8.83
CA THR A 198 4.11 0.71 10.11
C THR A 198 3.40 -0.63 9.99
N LEU A 199 3.69 -1.57 10.89
CA LEU A 199 2.95 -2.84 10.97
C LEU A 199 1.44 -2.62 11.14
N VAL A 200 1.05 -1.58 11.88
CA VAL A 200 -0.36 -1.21 12.08
C VAL A 200 -1.01 -0.83 10.76
N ASP A 201 -0.32 -0.05 9.92
CA ASP A 201 -0.83 0.35 8.60
C ASP A 201 -1.04 -0.87 7.68
N ILE A 202 -0.11 -1.84 7.72
CA ILE A 202 -0.22 -3.09 6.95
C ILE A 202 -1.45 -3.89 7.40
N LEU A 203 -1.71 -3.96 8.71
CA LEU A 203 -2.87 -4.67 9.26
C LEU A 203 -4.19 -3.98 8.91
N LEU A 204 -4.24 -2.65 9.06
CA LEU A 204 -5.41 -1.85 8.70
C LEU A 204 -5.72 -1.98 7.21
N TYR A 205 -4.70 -1.88 6.35
CA TYR A 205 -4.83 -2.09 4.92
C TYR A 205 -5.32 -3.51 4.60
N GLY A 206 -4.74 -4.53 5.23
CA GLY A 206 -5.12 -5.92 5.03
C GLY A 206 -6.58 -6.19 5.37
N VAL A 207 -7.07 -5.68 6.51
CA VAL A 207 -8.47 -5.83 6.90
C VAL A 207 -9.40 -5.02 6.02
N ALA A 208 -9.05 -3.78 5.70
CA ALA A 208 -9.85 -2.98 4.77
C ALA A 208 -9.96 -3.67 3.41
N ARG A 209 -8.89 -4.30 2.92
CA ARG A 209 -8.93 -5.08 1.68
C ARG A 209 -9.86 -6.30 1.79
N ILE A 210 -9.72 -7.11 2.84
CA ILE A 210 -10.52 -8.33 3.03
C ILE A 210 -12.01 -7.99 3.18
N LEU A 211 -12.35 -7.03 4.03
CA LEU A 211 -13.74 -6.63 4.25
C LEU A 211 -14.34 -5.93 3.02
N GLY A 212 -13.55 -5.12 2.32
CA GLY A 212 -13.97 -4.52 1.06
C GLY A 212 -14.27 -5.58 0.00
N TRP A 213 -13.45 -6.64 -0.07
CA TRP A 213 -13.71 -7.82 -0.92
C TRP A 213 -14.96 -8.61 -0.50
N ALA A 214 -15.42 -8.46 0.73
CA ALA A 214 -16.68 -9.04 1.15
C ALA A 214 -17.89 -8.15 0.83
N GLY A 215 -17.68 -6.94 0.29
CA GLY A 215 -18.74 -5.94 0.10
C GLY A 215 -19.23 -5.31 1.40
N ILE A 216 -18.47 -5.48 2.49
CA ILE A 216 -18.75 -4.87 3.79
C ILE A 216 -18.31 -3.41 3.74
N TYR A 217 -19.18 -2.51 4.19
CA TYR A 217 -18.88 -1.09 4.24
C TYR A 217 -17.86 -0.82 5.34
N ILE A 218 -16.71 -0.24 5.00
CA ILE A 218 -15.63 -0.03 5.97
C ILE A 218 -15.67 1.40 6.48
N GLU A 219 -15.75 1.54 7.79
CA GLU A 219 -15.53 2.83 8.44
C GLU A 219 -14.05 3.03 8.79
N PRO A 220 -13.50 4.23 8.56
CA PRO A 220 -12.16 4.54 8.99
C PRO A 220 -12.08 4.56 10.53
N PRO A 221 -10.92 4.19 11.13
CA PRO A 221 -10.65 4.39 12.54
C PRO A 221 -10.88 5.86 12.94
N GLY A 222 -11.63 6.09 14.01
CA GLY A 222 -11.93 7.44 14.49
C GLY A 222 -10.82 7.95 15.43
N PRO A 223 -10.59 9.28 15.51
CA PRO A 223 -9.60 9.86 16.43
C PRO A 223 -9.91 9.66 17.93
N LEU A 224 -11.12 9.20 18.27
CA LEU A 224 -11.61 8.98 19.64
C LEU A 224 -11.36 7.55 20.16
N ASP A 225 -10.93 6.60 19.33
CA ASP A 225 -10.81 5.18 19.68
C ASP A 225 -9.68 4.88 20.70
N ASN A 226 -8.86 5.88 21.03
CA ASN A 226 -7.89 5.86 22.14
C ASN A 226 -8.51 6.11 23.54
N LEU A 227 -9.72 6.66 23.66
CA LEU A 227 -10.36 6.92 24.97
C LEU A 227 -11.06 5.70 25.58
N LEU A 228 -11.47 4.74 24.75
CA LEU A 228 -12.02 3.44 25.18
C LEU A 228 -10.94 2.55 25.82
N TRP A 229 -9.67 2.77 25.44
CA TRP A 229 -8.48 2.11 26.00
C TRP A 229 -8.23 2.48 27.47
N ASP A 230 -8.46 3.74 27.86
CA ASP A 230 -8.31 4.18 29.24
C ASP A 230 -9.47 3.71 30.15
N ARG A 231 -10.64 3.39 29.58
CA ARG A 231 -11.84 3.00 30.34
C ARG A 231 -12.02 1.50 30.57
N THR A 232 -11.35 0.64 29.80
CA THR A 232 -11.53 -0.84 29.84
C THR A 232 -10.32 -1.59 30.38
N ARG A 233 -9.32 -0.89 30.93
CA ARG A 233 -8.14 -1.52 31.54
C ARG A 233 -8.54 -2.21 32.86
N PRO A 234 -8.30 -3.51 33.05
CA PRO A 234 -8.23 -4.10 34.39
C PRO A 234 -7.13 -3.36 35.16
N GLN A 235 -7.45 -2.81 36.34
CA GLN A 235 -6.46 -2.11 37.16
C GLN A 235 -5.28 -3.03 37.45
N LEU A 236 -4.14 -2.72 36.84
CA LEU A 236 -2.85 -3.30 37.15
C LEU A 236 -2.05 -2.26 37.94
N ASP A 237 -1.58 -2.74 39.09
CA ASP A 237 -1.00 -2.05 40.25
C ASP A 237 -0.18 -0.78 39.97
N HIS A 238 -0.41 0.24 40.80
CA HIS A 238 0.17 1.57 40.75
C HIS A 238 1.62 1.59 41.24
N ARG A 239 2.58 1.16 40.41
CA ARG A 239 3.99 1.54 40.59
C ARG A 239 4.59 1.84 39.22
N PHE A 240 5.36 2.93 39.14
CA PHE A 240 5.98 3.51 37.93
C PHE A 240 5.12 4.52 37.16
N GLN A 241 4.82 5.65 37.82
CA GLN A 241 4.68 6.93 37.12
C GLN A 241 6.07 7.55 36.93
N HIS A 242 6.39 7.91 35.69
CA HIS A 242 7.08 9.12 35.23
C HIS A 242 7.85 8.82 33.94
N VAL A 243 7.36 9.34 32.81
CA VAL A 243 8.01 10.37 31.98
C VAL A 243 6.95 10.82 30.98
N GLN A 244 6.51 12.08 31.06
CA GLN A 244 5.74 12.72 30.01
C GLN A 244 6.70 13.01 28.85
N VAL A 245 6.50 12.35 27.72
CA VAL A 245 6.96 12.85 26.42
C VAL A 245 5.72 13.21 25.64
N VAL A 246 5.56 14.51 25.37
CA VAL A 246 4.52 15.04 24.49
C VAL A 246 4.84 14.55 23.07
N ALA A 247 4.21 13.45 22.66
CA ALA A 247 4.24 12.99 21.27
C ALA A 247 3.19 13.77 20.47
N LEU A 248 3.61 14.44 19.40
CA LEU A 248 2.70 15.03 18.42
C LEU A 248 1.72 13.94 17.93
N ARG A 249 0.43 14.25 17.94
CA ARG A 249 -0.61 13.43 17.33
C ARG A 249 -0.41 13.42 15.80
N PRO A 250 -0.51 12.26 15.13
CA PRO A 250 -0.61 12.24 13.68
C PRO A 250 -1.96 12.83 13.21
N PRO A 251 -2.04 13.45 12.02
CA PRO A 251 -3.28 14.02 11.50
C PRO A 251 -4.32 12.95 11.14
N ALA A 252 -5.60 13.25 11.36
CA ALA A 252 -6.74 12.37 11.11
C ALA A 252 -7.04 12.09 9.62
N HIS A 253 -6.24 12.64 8.69
CA HIS A 253 -6.58 12.71 7.27
C HIS A 253 -5.96 11.59 6.41
N LEU A 254 -4.95 10.88 6.90
CA LEU A 254 -4.31 9.76 6.17
C LEU A 254 -5.26 8.56 5.95
N LEU A 255 -6.27 8.40 6.82
CA LEU A 255 -7.27 7.35 6.68
C LEU A 255 -8.34 7.66 5.63
N ASN A 256 -8.60 8.92 5.29
CA ASN A 256 -9.68 9.27 4.37
C ASN A 256 -9.35 8.93 2.91
N ALA A 257 -8.12 9.17 2.43
CA ALA A 257 -7.75 8.91 1.04
C ALA A 257 -7.72 7.41 0.69
N ALA A 258 -7.20 6.58 1.60
CA ALA A 258 -7.20 5.13 1.44
C ALA A 258 -8.61 4.53 1.54
N THR A 259 -9.50 5.11 2.37
CA THR A 259 -10.90 4.65 2.53
C THR A 259 -11.74 4.92 1.28
N TYR A 260 -11.55 6.06 0.60
CA TYR A 260 -12.21 6.31 -0.70
C TYR A 260 -11.75 5.35 -1.80
N GLN A 261 -10.56 4.76 -1.70
CA GLN A 261 -10.02 3.84 -2.71
C GLN A 261 -10.42 2.37 -2.53
N VAL A 262 -10.91 1.96 -1.36
CA VAL A 262 -11.48 0.61 -1.16
C VAL A 262 -12.93 0.54 -1.66
N GLN A 263 -13.60 1.69 -1.80
CA GLN A 263 -14.98 1.79 -2.31
C GLN A 263 -15.09 1.64 -3.84
N ALA A 264 -14.02 1.88 -4.62
CA ALA A 264 -14.02 1.72 -6.07
C ALA A 264 -14.02 0.23 -6.52
N SER A 265 -15.23 -0.36 -6.50
CA SER A 265 -15.77 -1.51 -7.25
C SER A 265 -15.06 -2.88 -7.22
N HIS A 266 -15.86 -3.89 -6.84
CA HIS A 266 -15.66 -5.32 -7.08
C HIS A 266 -15.32 -5.72 -8.53
N SER A 267 -15.60 -4.86 -9.51
CA SER A 267 -15.04 -4.93 -10.87
C SER A 267 -13.83 -4.00 -10.97
N GLY A 268 -12.61 -4.52 -10.91
CA GLY A 268 -11.40 -3.68 -11.02
C GLY A 268 -10.25 -4.01 -10.10
N ILE A 269 -10.46 -4.85 -9.08
CA ILE A 269 -9.42 -5.19 -8.09
C ILE A 269 -8.32 -6.04 -8.72
N ARG A 270 -8.69 -7.00 -9.58
CA ARG A 270 -7.73 -7.81 -10.32
C ARG A 270 -6.89 -6.93 -11.24
N GLU A 271 -7.55 -6.00 -11.94
CA GLU A 271 -6.97 -5.03 -12.85
C GLU A 271 -6.01 -4.09 -12.11
N ARG A 272 -6.44 -3.52 -10.98
CA ARG A 272 -5.65 -2.65 -10.11
C ARG A 272 -4.45 -3.38 -9.51
N ASN A 273 -4.64 -4.58 -8.96
CA ASN A 273 -3.55 -5.36 -8.37
C ASN A 273 -2.54 -5.79 -9.44
N ALA A 274 -3.01 -6.16 -10.64
CA ALA A 274 -2.11 -6.43 -11.76
C ALA A 274 -1.36 -5.17 -12.20
N ALA A 275 -2.00 -4.00 -12.20
CA ALA A 275 -1.37 -2.72 -12.49
C ALA A 275 -0.31 -2.35 -11.44
N LEU A 276 -0.62 -2.53 -10.15
CA LEU A 276 0.30 -2.27 -9.04
C LEU A 276 1.49 -3.23 -9.07
N ALA A 277 1.26 -4.54 -9.18
CA ALA A 277 2.32 -5.54 -9.27
C ALA A 277 3.22 -5.30 -10.50
N PHE A 278 2.64 -4.85 -11.61
CA PHE A 278 3.42 -4.48 -12.79
C PHE A 278 4.20 -3.17 -12.57
N GLY A 279 3.61 -2.17 -11.92
CA GLY A 279 4.29 -0.94 -11.53
C GLY A 279 5.49 -1.19 -10.60
N GLU A 280 5.32 -2.03 -9.58
CA GLU A 280 6.40 -2.49 -8.68
C GLU A 280 7.49 -3.23 -9.46
N HIS A 281 7.11 -4.11 -10.38
CA HIS A 281 8.07 -4.79 -11.26
C HIS A 281 8.89 -3.80 -12.11
N CYS A 282 8.23 -2.82 -12.73
CA CYS A 282 8.89 -1.76 -13.49
C CYS A 282 9.82 -0.91 -12.62
N GLN A 283 9.34 -0.48 -11.44
CA GLN A 283 10.11 0.29 -10.46
C GLN A 283 11.38 -0.47 -10.06
N SER A 284 11.24 -1.74 -9.70
CA SER A 284 12.33 -2.60 -9.25
C SER A 284 13.39 -2.79 -10.35
N ILE A 285 12.96 -3.11 -11.57
CA ILE A 285 13.86 -3.29 -12.70
C ILE A 285 14.57 -1.98 -13.07
N ALA A 286 13.85 -0.86 -13.15
CA ALA A 286 14.44 0.43 -13.49
C ALA A 286 15.50 0.84 -12.46
N SER A 287 15.21 0.66 -11.17
CA SER A 287 16.16 0.95 -10.08
C SER A 287 17.41 0.06 -10.15
N ARG A 288 17.23 -1.21 -10.54
CA ARG A 288 18.34 -2.16 -10.70
C ARG A 288 19.23 -1.83 -11.89
N LEU A 289 18.64 -1.41 -13.02
CA LEU A 289 19.37 -1.16 -14.26
C LEU A 289 20.01 0.24 -14.30
N ILE A 290 19.46 1.22 -13.58
CA ILE A 290 19.99 2.57 -13.45
C ILE A 290 20.25 2.85 -11.96
N PHE A 291 21.20 2.13 -11.37
CA PHE A 291 21.49 2.22 -9.93
C PHE A 291 22.42 3.38 -9.57
N LYS A 292 23.16 3.95 -10.53
CA LYS A 292 24.07 5.09 -10.31
C LYS A 292 23.32 6.41 -10.53
N SER A 293 22.42 6.76 -9.61
CA SER A 293 21.64 7.98 -9.75
C SER A 293 22.37 9.20 -9.18
N ASN A 294 22.75 10.17 -10.02
CA ASN A 294 23.47 11.35 -9.53
C ASN A 294 22.61 12.21 -8.60
N SER A 295 21.33 12.39 -8.90
CA SER A 295 20.40 13.18 -8.09
C SER A 295 20.10 12.50 -6.76
N LYS A 296 20.06 11.16 -6.74
CA LYS A 296 19.88 10.41 -5.50
C LYS A 296 21.10 10.52 -4.59
N VAL A 297 22.29 10.29 -5.14
CA VAL A 297 23.54 10.38 -4.37
C VAL A 297 23.81 11.81 -3.90
N ALA A 298 23.45 12.82 -4.71
CA ALA A 298 23.52 14.23 -4.28
C ALA A 298 22.59 14.52 -3.09
N LEU A 299 21.35 14.03 -3.11
CA LEU A 299 20.43 14.15 -1.97
C LEU A 299 20.95 13.40 -0.73
N GLU A 300 21.52 12.20 -0.91
CA GLU A 300 22.14 11.45 0.18
C GLU A 300 23.30 12.23 0.81
N ALA A 301 24.11 12.92 -0.01
CA ALA A 301 25.19 13.77 0.45
C ALA A 301 24.69 14.99 1.24
N GLU A 302 23.63 15.66 0.76
CA GLU A 302 23.03 16.82 1.44
C GLU A 302 22.46 16.47 2.82
N ASN A 303 21.94 15.25 2.98
CA ASN A 303 21.37 14.76 4.23
C ASN A 303 22.39 14.07 5.15
N GLU A 304 23.62 13.83 4.68
CA GLU A 304 24.66 13.16 5.46
C GLU A 304 25.28 14.11 6.49
N LYS A 305 25.44 13.61 7.72
CA LYS A 305 26.00 14.37 8.84
C LYS A 305 27.49 14.12 9.05
N ASP A 306 28.00 12.98 8.57
CA ASP A 306 29.42 12.68 8.61
C ASP A 306 30.14 13.33 7.42
N GLU A 307 31.04 14.29 7.70
CA GLU A 307 31.73 15.08 6.67
C GLU A 307 32.56 14.24 5.70
N LYS A 308 33.19 13.15 6.17
CA LYS A 308 33.99 12.28 5.28
C LYS A 308 33.10 11.49 4.34
N ARG A 309 31.97 10.99 4.84
CA ARG A 309 30.99 10.28 4.03
C ARG A 309 30.28 11.23 3.07
N LYS A 310 29.97 12.45 3.50
CA LYS A 310 29.44 13.50 2.65
C LYS A 310 30.38 13.83 1.49
N GLU A 311 31.66 14.11 1.76
CA GLU A 311 32.66 14.38 0.71
C GLU A 311 32.78 13.21 -0.29
N PHE A 312 32.73 11.97 0.21
CA PHE A 312 32.71 10.78 -0.64
C PHE A 312 31.47 10.72 -1.54
N LEU A 313 30.28 10.98 -0.99
CA LEU A 313 29.02 10.98 -1.75
C LEU A 313 28.96 12.14 -2.75
N GLU A 314 29.43 13.34 -2.40
CA GLU A 314 29.52 14.49 -3.31
C GLU A 314 30.40 14.16 -4.53
N LYS A 315 31.59 13.60 -4.27
CA LYS A 315 32.50 13.16 -5.34
C LYS A 315 31.84 12.09 -6.23
N GLN A 316 31.14 11.13 -5.63
CA GLN A 316 30.44 10.10 -6.38
C GLN A 316 29.29 10.68 -7.23
N ALA A 317 28.55 11.65 -6.70
CA ALA A 317 27.50 12.36 -7.44
C ALA A 317 28.07 13.13 -8.64
N ASP A 318 29.23 13.78 -8.47
CA ASP A 318 29.93 14.49 -9.54
C ASP A 318 30.46 13.55 -10.63
N GLU A 319 31.01 12.38 -10.25
CA GLU A 319 31.41 11.35 -11.20
C GLU A 319 30.22 10.89 -12.07
N TYR A 320 29.04 10.67 -11.45
CA TYR A 320 27.84 10.27 -12.18
C TYR A 320 27.28 11.40 -13.04
N ARG A 321 27.33 12.65 -12.55
CA ARG A 321 26.94 13.85 -13.29
C ARG A 321 27.80 14.03 -14.54
N ALA A 322 29.12 13.87 -14.43
CA ALA A 322 30.04 14.00 -15.57
C ALA A 322 29.71 13.00 -16.69
N VAL A 323 29.36 11.75 -16.34
CA VAL A 323 28.91 10.77 -17.34
C VAL A 323 27.58 11.21 -17.97
N LEU A 324 26.63 11.70 -17.19
CA LEU A 324 25.34 12.18 -17.71
C LEU A 324 25.49 13.39 -18.63
N ASP A 325 26.41 14.30 -18.34
CA ASP A 325 26.68 15.46 -19.19
C ASP A 325 27.28 15.03 -20.54
N ILE A 326 28.15 14.02 -20.56
CA ILE A 326 28.65 13.41 -21.80
C ILE A 326 27.50 12.81 -22.63
N ILE A 327 26.57 12.10 -21.99
CA ILE A 327 25.39 11.52 -22.65
C ILE A 327 24.52 12.62 -23.28
N LYS A 328 24.22 13.67 -22.51
CA LYS A 328 23.38 14.80 -22.95
C LYS A 328 24.04 15.58 -24.09
N GLU A 329 25.35 15.81 -24.01
CA GLU A 329 26.10 16.55 -25.02
C GLU A 329 26.17 15.79 -26.35
N LYS A 330 26.38 14.47 -26.30
CA LYS A 330 26.35 13.59 -27.48
C LYS A 330 24.98 13.68 -28.18
N SER A 331 23.89 13.63 -27.42
CA SER A 331 22.54 13.73 -27.99
C SER A 331 22.23 15.11 -28.59
N ARG A 332 22.72 16.20 -27.98
CA ARG A 332 22.60 17.56 -28.55
C ARG A 332 23.29 17.69 -29.90
N LYS A 333 24.48 17.10 -30.05
CA LYS A 333 25.23 17.11 -31.32
C LYS A 333 24.55 16.31 -32.43
N GLU A 334 23.87 15.22 -32.08
CA GLU A 334 23.12 14.37 -33.01
C GLU A 334 21.77 15.00 -33.44
N SER A 335 21.22 15.93 -32.66
CA SER A 335 19.91 16.55 -32.89
C SER A 335 19.96 17.97 -33.46
N ALA A 336 21.15 18.54 -33.68
CA ALA A 336 21.30 19.89 -34.23
C ALA A 336 21.05 19.91 -35.76
N PRO A 337 20.14 20.76 -36.28
CA PRO A 337 20.07 21.02 -37.72
C PRO A 337 21.31 21.81 -38.19
N PRO A 338 21.69 21.75 -39.49
CA PRO A 338 22.83 22.49 -40.00
C PRO A 338 22.62 23.99 -39.78
N LEU A 339 23.59 24.63 -39.13
CA LEU A 339 23.60 26.06 -38.78
C LEU A 339 23.27 26.93 -40.00
N LYS A 340 22.12 27.63 -39.96
CA LYS A 340 21.98 28.92 -40.62
C LYS A 340 22.20 30.02 -39.60
N SER A 341 23.02 30.97 -40.02
CA SER A 341 23.61 32.07 -39.27
C SER A 341 22.61 32.86 -38.43
N ALA A 342 23.07 33.19 -37.23
CA ALA A 342 22.42 33.99 -36.22
C ALA A 342 22.15 35.43 -36.69
N GLU A 343 21.04 36.00 -36.22
CA GLU A 343 21.00 37.41 -35.86
C GLU A 343 19.88 37.70 -34.87
N HIS A 344 20.26 38.47 -33.84
CA HIS A 344 19.47 39.33 -32.96
C HIS A 344 18.35 38.75 -32.09
N LEU A 345 18.56 38.81 -30.77
CA LEU A 345 17.49 39.22 -29.85
C LEU A 345 18.05 39.82 -28.56
N GLU A 346 17.59 41.04 -28.29
CA GLU A 346 17.80 41.84 -27.09
C GLU A 346 17.16 41.20 -25.85
N SER A 347 17.70 41.62 -24.71
CA SER A 347 17.34 41.25 -23.35
C SER A 347 15.89 41.59 -22.99
N VAL A 348 15.08 40.55 -22.79
CA VAL A 348 13.84 40.58 -21.99
C VAL A 348 14.04 39.59 -20.85
N GLU A 349 13.97 40.06 -19.61
CA GLU A 349 13.90 39.18 -18.43
C GLU A 349 12.65 38.29 -18.54
N PRO A 350 12.77 36.96 -18.53
CA PRO A 350 11.59 36.11 -18.64
C PRO A 350 11.09 35.71 -17.25
N SER A 351 9.85 36.11 -16.96
CA SER A 351 9.07 35.68 -15.79
C SER A 351 8.54 34.25 -15.88
N GLU A 352 9.08 33.39 -16.75
CA GLU A 352 8.86 31.95 -16.80
C GLU A 352 9.88 31.33 -17.77
N PRO A 353 10.52 30.19 -17.47
CA PRO A 353 11.47 29.55 -18.38
C PRO A 353 10.77 29.18 -19.71
N PRO A 354 11.41 29.41 -20.87
CA PRO A 354 10.79 29.13 -22.16
C PRO A 354 10.38 27.66 -22.27
N PRO A 355 9.26 27.35 -22.94
CA PRO A 355 8.77 25.99 -23.09
C PRO A 355 9.84 25.10 -23.72
N ARG A 356 10.18 23.99 -23.04
CA ARG A 356 11.19 23.02 -23.52
C ARG A 356 10.75 22.48 -24.88
N LYS A 357 11.67 22.51 -25.86
CA LYS A 357 11.43 21.86 -27.16
C LYS A 357 11.19 20.37 -26.95
N PRO A 358 10.17 19.77 -27.59
CA PRO A 358 9.97 18.33 -27.54
C PRO A 358 11.21 17.58 -28.01
N LEU A 359 11.59 16.51 -27.31
CA LEU A 359 12.62 15.61 -27.80
C LEU A 359 12.12 14.87 -29.04
N SER A 360 13.03 14.35 -29.88
CA SER A 360 12.63 13.33 -30.85
C SER A 360 12.57 11.95 -30.17
N PRO A 361 11.79 11.00 -30.71
CA PRO A 361 11.84 9.60 -30.27
C PRO A 361 13.27 9.05 -30.26
N GLU A 362 14.06 9.36 -31.29
CA GLU A 362 15.45 8.90 -31.42
C GLU A 362 16.32 9.45 -30.29
N THR A 363 16.15 10.73 -29.92
CA THR A 363 16.84 11.32 -28.78
C THR A 363 16.48 10.60 -27.47
N CYS A 364 15.20 10.32 -27.24
CA CYS A 364 14.78 9.57 -26.04
C CYS A 364 15.37 8.15 -26.01
N VAL A 365 15.41 7.46 -27.14
CA VAL A 365 16.03 6.13 -27.26
C VAL A 365 17.53 6.19 -27.01
N ASN A 366 18.24 7.16 -27.60
CA ASN A 366 19.68 7.32 -27.41
C ASN A 366 20.01 7.62 -25.94
N HIS A 367 19.24 8.50 -25.29
CA HIS A 367 19.35 8.76 -23.85
C HIS A 367 19.14 7.50 -23.02
N LEU A 368 18.09 6.72 -23.30
CA LEU A 368 17.82 5.47 -22.60
C LEU A 368 18.95 4.46 -22.79
N GLY A 369 19.42 4.28 -24.03
CA GLY A 369 20.48 3.34 -24.37
C GLY A 369 21.82 3.69 -23.72
N ASP A 370 22.20 4.96 -23.73
CA ASP A 370 23.42 5.42 -23.07
C ASP A 370 23.28 5.34 -21.53
N SER A 371 22.13 5.68 -20.96
CA SER A 371 21.87 5.55 -19.52
C SER A 371 21.99 4.10 -19.04
N LEU A 372 21.45 3.15 -19.81
CA LEU A 372 21.58 1.72 -19.54
C LEU A 372 23.02 1.22 -19.68
N LYS A 373 23.74 1.68 -20.72
CA LYS A 373 25.14 1.29 -20.97
C LYS A 373 26.06 1.65 -19.79
N TYR A 374 25.83 2.80 -19.17
CA TYR A 374 26.62 3.28 -18.02
C TYR A 374 25.96 3.01 -16.66
N SER A 375 24.74 2.44 -16.67
CA SER A 375 23.88 2.26 -15.50
C SER A 375 23.67 3.53 -14.67
N THR A 376 23.64 4.70 -15.32
CA THR A 376 23.62 6.04 -14.70
C THR A 376 22.45 6.88 -15.19
N GLY A 377 21.91 7.76 -14.34
CA GLY A 377 20.70 8.54 -14.62
C GLY A 377 20.36 9.58 -13.53
N ASN A 378 19.49 10.53 -13.83
CA ASN A 378 18.74 11.27 -12.80
C ASN A 378 17.28 10.77 -12.75
N CYS A 379 16.42 11.44 -11.98
CA CYS A 379 14.99 11.10 -11.87
C CYS A 379 14.30 10.99 -13.24
N LEU A 380 14.66 11.82 -14.23
CA LEU A 380 14.10 11.76 -15.58
C LEU A 380 14.53 10.50 -16.34
N GLU A 381 15.82 10.14 -16.37
CA GLU A 381 16.26 8.92 -17.06
C GLU A 381 15.69 7.66 -16.41
N MET A 382 15.56 7.65 -15.08
CA MET A 382 14.87 6.58 -14.35
C MET A 382 13.37 6.50 -14.72
N ALA A 383 12.69 7.65 -14.82
CA ALA A 383 11.30 7.71 -15.26
C ALA A 383 11.12 7.25 -16.71
N MET A 384 12.02 7.64 -17.62
CA MET A 384 12.03 7.16 -19.01
C MET A 384 12.26 5.65 -19.09
N MET A 385 13.11 5.10 -18.24
CA MET A 385 13.33 3.65 -18.14
C MET A 385 12.06 2.92 -17.67
N ALA A 386 11.38 3.42 -16.64
CA ALA A 386 10.10 2.89 -16.21
C ALA A 386 9.05 2.95 -17.33
N ALA A 387 8.95 4.08 -18.04
CA ALA A 387 8.03 4.20 -19.17
C ALA A 387 8.38 3.25 -20.33
N ALA A 388 9.66 3.04 -20.62
CA ALA A 388 10.10 2.07 -21.62
C ALA A 388 9.68 0.63 -21.26
N LEU A 389 9.79 0.25 -19.99
CA LEU A 389 9.32 -1.04 -19.48
C LEU A 389 7.80 -1.18 -19.61
N VAL A 390 7.05 -0.14 -19.23
CA VAL A 390 5.59 -0.12 -19.37
C VAL A 390 5.19 -0.31 -20.83
N GLN A 391 5.74 0.50 -21.74
CA GLN A 391 5.41 0.44 -23.17
C GLN A 391 5.85 -0.87 -23.84
N SER A 392 6.90 -1.52 -23.34
CA SER A 392 7.49 -2.71 -23.95
C SER A 392 6.90 -4.03 -23.45
N ASN A 393 6.63 -4.12 -22.13
CA ASN A 393 6.41 -5.40 -21.44
C ASN A 393 4.99 -5.53 -20.85
N ALA A 394 4.25 -4.43 -20.67
CA ALA A 394 2.98 -4.47 -19.95
C ALA A 394 1.96 -5.42 -20.60
N LYS A 395 1.89 -5.44 -21.93
CA LYS A 395 0.96 -6.32 -22.65
C LYS A 395 1.19 -7.79 -22.33
N GLN A 396 2.44 -8.25 -22.30
CA GLN A 396 2.76 -9.64 -21.96
C GLN A 396 2.40 -9.91 -20.49
N PHE A 397 2.91 -9.09 -19.57
CA PHE A 397 2.71 -9.27 -18.13
C PHE A 397 1.22 -9.31 -17.72
N LEU A 398 0.41 -8.44 -18.32
CA LEU A 398 -1.03 -8.37 -18.07
C LEU A 398 -1.80 -9.50 -18.78
N SER A 399 -1.37 -9.91 -19.98
CA SER A 399 -2.00 -11.05 -20.68
C SER A 399 -1.86 -12.36 -19.90
N GLU A 400 -0.70 -12.61 -19.29
CA GLU A 400 -0.44 -13.78 -18.41
C GLU A 400 -1.35 -13.78 -17.16
N ARG A 401 -1.86 -12.60 -16.79
CA ARG A 401 -2.81 -12.40 -15.70
C ARG A 401 -4.26 -12.30 -16.19
N GLY A 402 -4.51 -12.70 -17.44
CA GLY A 402 -5.81 -12.72 -18.12
C GLY A 402 -6.43 -11.35 -18.37
N LEU A 403 -5.59 -10.32 -18.53
CA LEU A 403 -5.96 -8.94 -18.89
C LEU A 403 -5.45 -8.61 -20.31
N ALA A 404 -5.64 -9.52 -21.26
CA ALA A 404 -5.11 -9.39 -22.63
C ALA A 404 -5.70 -8.21 -23.42
N HIS A 405 -6.86 -7.70 -23.00
CA HIS A 405 -7.57 -6.57 -23.60
C HIS A 405 -7.24 -5.21 -22.97
N ALA A 406 -6.32 -5.18 -22.00
CA ALA A 406 -5.86 -3.94 -21.39
C ALA A 406 -5.16 -3.03 -22.43
N GLU A 407 -5.56 -1.76 -22.48
CA GLU A 407 -4.81 -0.72 -23.15
C GLU A 407 -3.89 -0.03 -22.14
N ILE A 408 -2.64 0.18 -22.52
CA ILE A 408 -1.63 0.72 -21.61
C ILE A 408 -0.97 1.91 -22.27
N ASN A 409 -0.77 2.97 -21.49
CA ASN A 409 0.06 4.09 -21.87
C ASN A 409 0.95 4.52 -20.69
N ALA A 410 2.04 5.21 -20.98
CA ALA A 410 2.94 5.77 -19.98
C ALA A 410 3.15 7.26 -20.27
N ASP A 411 3.07 8.09 -19.24
CA ASP A 411 3.44 9.49 -19.30
C ASP A 411 4.53 9.78 -18.28
N ILE A 412 5.36 10.79 -18.54
CA ILE A 412 6.30 11.31 -17.55
C ILE A 412 5.67 12.52 -16.90
N TYR A 413 5.64 12.53 -15.58
CA TYR A 413 5.21 13.66 -14.79
C TYR A 413 6.45 14.36 -14.25
N GLU A 414 6.44 15.68 -14.27
CA GLU A 414 7.49 16.55 -13.71
C GLU A 414 6.86 17.55 -12.73
N SER A 415 7.65 18.02 -11.77
CA SER A 415 7.26 19.10 -10.87
C SER A 415 6.93 20.38 -11.67
N LYS A 416 5.80 21.03 -11.36
CA LYS A 416 5.34 22.29 -11.98
C LYS A 416 5.65 23.51 -11.11
N SER A 417 5.69 23.34 -9.79
CA SER A 417 6.08 24.35 -8.81
C SER A 417 7.01 23.71 -7.78
N ASN A 418 7.99 24.48 -7.28
CA ASN A 418 8.83 24.17 -6.12
C ASN A 418 9.37 22.73 -6.10
N GLY A 419 10.21 22.37 -7.08
CA GLY A 419 10.86 21.06 -7.11
C GLY A 419 11.51 20.74 -8.45
N ASN A 420 12.31 19.68 -8.50
CA ASN A 420 12.98 19.19 -9.71
C ASN A 420 12.95 17.66 -9.76
N HIS A 421 11.75 17.10 -9.75
CA HIS A 421 11.54 15.66 -9.74
C HIS A 421 10.68 15.20 -10.92
N ALA A 422 11.01 14.02 -11.45
CA ALA A 422 10.28 13.39 -12.54
C ALA A 422 10.06 11.91 -12.26
N PHE A 423 8.88 11.41 -12.62
CA PHE A 423 8.49 10.01 -12.43
C PHE A 423 7.56 9.56 -13.55
N CYS A 424 7.36 8.25 -13.69
CA CYS A 424 6.47 7.68 -14.68
C CYS A 424 5.06 7.50 -14.09
N VAL A 425 4.03 7.81 -14.87
CA VAL A 425 2.65 7.43 -14.57
C VAL A 425 2.17 6.48 -15.65
N MET A 426 1.94 5.23 -15.27
CA MET A 426 1.26 4.25 -16.12
C MET A 426 -0.24 4.48 -16.05
N LYS A 427 -0.88 4.53 -17.22
CA LYS A 427 -2.32 4.52 -17.41
C LYS A 427 -2.74 3.17 -17.98
N LEU A 428 -3.53 2.43 -17.23
CA LEU A 428 -4.13 1.16 -17.65
C LEU A 428 -5.62 1.37 -17.89
N ASN A 429 -6.10 1.22 -19.13
CA ASN A 429 -7.51 1.20 -19.45
C ASN A 429 -8.01 -0.22 -19.64
N VAL A 430 -9.04 -0.61 -18.91
CA VAL A 430 -9.65 -1.94 -19.01
C VAL A 430 -11.11 -1.85 -18.61
N ASN A 431 -11.99 -2.40 -19.44
CA ASN A 431 -13.44 -2.40 -19.24
C ASN A 431 -14.03 -0.99 -18.98
N GLY A 432 -13.46 0.05 -19.61
CA GLY A 432 -13.90 1.44 -19.44
C GLY A 432 -13.35 2.15 -18.19
N PHE A 433 -12.53 1.49 -17.37
CA PHE A 433 -11.87 2.07 -16.20
C PHE A 433 -10.42 2.41 -16.49
N THR A 434 -9.96 3.57 -16.02
CA THR A 434 -8.56 4.00 -16.11
C THR A 434 -7.89 3.95 -14.74
N TYR A 435 -6.88 3.10 -14.59
CA TYR A 435 -6.03 3.05 -13.40
C TYR A 435 -4.74 3.84 -13.66
N LYS A 436 -4.43 4.78 -12.77
CA LYS A 436 -3.17 5.55 -12.81
C LYS A 436 -2.24 5.06 -11.72
N ILE A 437 -1.10 4.50 -12.10
CA ILE A 437 -0.07 4.02 -11.19
C ILE A 437 1.16 4.92 -11.36
N ALA A 438 1.55 5.61 -10.29
CA ALA A 438 2.84 6.26 -10.22
C ALA A 438 3.92 5.19 -10.03
N ILE A 439 4.97 5.29 -10.84
CA ILE A 439 6.13 4.40 -10.84
C ILE A 439 7.34 5.33 -10.72
N ASP A 440 7.93 5.36 -9.54
CA ASP A 440 9.08 6.21 -9.23
C ASP A 440 10.25 5.35 -8.74
N PRO A 441 11.17 4.97 -9.66
CA PRO A 441 12.38 4.26 -9.31
C PRO A 441 13.35 5.06 -8.44
N TRP A 442 13.28 6.40 -8.47
CA TRP A 442 14.20 7.25 -7.73
C TRP A 442 13.90 7.21 -6.23
N THR A 443 12.63 7.36 -5.85
CA THR A 443 12.15 7.15 -4.46
C THR A 443 11.87 5.69 -4.11
N GLN A 444 11.94 4.80 -5.09
CA GLN A 444 11.68 3.37 -4.97
C GLN A 444 10.24 3.03 -4.55
N VAL A 445 9.27 3.76 -5.08
CA VAL A 445 7.85 3.51 -4.81
C VAL A 445 7.07 3.24 -6.10
N SER A 446 6.07 2.38 -5.99
CA SER A 446 5.01 2.28 -6.99
C SER A 446 3.67 2.17 -6.29
N MET A 447 2.74 3.07 -6.60
CA MET A 447 1.45 3.16 -5.93
C MET A 447 0.42 3.89 -6.80
N PRO A 448 -0.87 3.90 -6.45
CA PRO A 448 -1.86 4.70 -7.15
C PRO A 448 -1.44 6.18 -7.18
N TYR A 449 -1.63 6.86 -8.32
CA TYR A 449 -1.14 8.23 -8.52
C TYR A 449 -1.59 9.20 -7.42
N GLU A 450 -2.85 9.12 -6.99
CA GLU A 450 -3.35 10.00 -5.91
C GLU A 450 -2.63 9.75 -4.57
N ASN A 451 -2.32 8.49 -4.24
CA ASN A 451 -1.57 8.16 -3.02
C ASN A 451 -0.12 8.61 -3.11
N TYR A 452 0.43 8.64 -4.32
CA TYR A 452 1.78 9.14 -4.56
C TYR A 452 1.87 10.65 -4.30
N LEU A 453 0.83 11.42 -4.65
CA LEU A 453 0.77 12.84 -4.32
C LEU A 453 0.79 13.06 -2.80
N ASP A 454 -0.07 12.33 -2.08
CA ASP A 454 -0.11 12.38 -0.62
C ASP A 454 1.23 11.97 0.02
N TYR A 455 1.87 10.92 -0.53
CA TYR A 455 3.18 10.45 -0.09
C TYR A 455 4.25 11.54 -0.29
N MET A 456 4.31 12.18 -1.46
CA MET A 456 5.32 13.20 -1.74
C MET A 456 5.15 14.45 -0.88
N SER A 457 3.92 14.90 -0.64
CA SER A 457 3.66 16.01 0.28
C SER A 457 4.00 15.67 1.73
N SER A 458 3.81 14.41 2.15
CA SER A 458 4.10 13.97 3.53
C SER A 458 5.59 13.73 3.80
N TYR A 459 6.36 13.40 2.76
CA TYR A 459 7.78 13.07 2.84
C TYR A 459 8.60 13.86 1.81
N PRO A 460 8.62 15.21 1.91
CA PRO A 460 9.37 16.03 0.96
C PRO A 460 10.86 15.75 1.06
N MET A 461 11.49 15.61 -0.10
CA MET A 461 12.92 15.40 -0.29
C MET A 461 13.53 16.66 -0.91
N SER A 462 13.68 17.71 -0.10
CA SER A 462 14.30 18.97 -0.53
C SER A 462 15.73 18.71 -1.04
N PRO A 463 16.17 19.35 -2.14
CA PRO A 463 15.48 20.38 -2.94
C PRO A 463 14.62 19.81 -4.09
N TYR A 464 14.48 18.50 -4.20
CA TYR A 464 13.80 17.84 -5.32
C TYR A 464 12.28 17.90 -5.21
N THR A 465 11.76 17.84 -3.98
CA THR A 465 10.33 17.92 -3.66
C THR A 465 10.13 18.66 -2.34
N GLU A 466 9.07 19.45 -2.27
CA GLU A 466 8.58 20.25 -1.14
C GLU A 466 7.11 19.87 -0.86
N GLU A 467 6.57 20.27 0.29
CA GLU A 467 5.21 19.91 0.71
C GLU A 467 4.14 20.36 -0.31
N ASP A 468 4.39 21.50 -0.99
CA ASP A 468 3.51 22.10 -1.99
C ASP A 468 3.92 21.80 -3.45
N THR A 469 4.86 20.86 -3.68
CA THR A 469 5.23 20.47 -5.05
C THR A 469 4.02 19.90 -5.78
N THR A 470 3.67 20.51 -6.91
CA THR A 470 2.64 20.00 -7.81
C THR A 470 3.26 19.29 -9.00
N TYR A 471 2.57 18.30 -9.58
CA TYR A 471 3.07 17.54 -10.72
C TYR A 471 2.12 17.62 -11.91
N GLY A 472 2.71 17.60 -13.10
CA GLY A 472 1.93 17.54 -14.34
C GLY A 472 2.70 16.86 -15.46
N VAL A 473 1.99 16.51 -16.53
CA VAL A 473 2.56 15.83 -17.69
C VAL A 473 3.67 16.69 -18.30
N ALA A 474 4.84 16.07 -18.47
CA ALA A 474 5.99 16.60 -19.18
C ALA A 474 5.81 16.29 -20.68
N GLU A 475 4.99 17.09 -21.38
CA GLU A 475 4.62 16.87 -22.79
C GLU A 475 5.83 16.74 -23.72
N TRP A 476 6.91 17.46 -23.42
CA TRP A 476 8.14 17.50 -24.21
C TRP A 476 8.87 16.14 -24.26
N VAL A 477 8.63 15.25 -23.30
CA VAL A 477 9.17 13.87 -23.27
C VAL A 477 8.07 12.81 -23.39
N SER A 478 6.86 13.08 -22.88
CA SER A 478 5.72 12.14 -22.92
C SER A 478 5.22 11.90 -24.35
N LYS A 479 5.17 12.94 -25.19
CA LYS A 479 4.79 12.76 -26.61
C LYS A 479 5.74 11.84 -27.36
N PRO A 480 7.08 12.03 -27.31
CA PRO A 480 8.04 11.15 -27.97
C PRO A 480 8.00 9.70 -27.52
N ILE A 481 7.92 9.43 -26.21
CA ILE A 481 7.94 8.04 -25.69
C ILE A 481 6.70 7.23 -26.05
N ASN A 482 5.59 7.91 -26.39
CA ASN A 482 4.36 7.28 -26.83
C ASN A 482 4.31 7.03 -28.35
N GLN A 483 5.38 7.36 -29.08
CA GLN A 483 5.47 7.06 -30.52
C GLN A 483 5.94 5.62 -30.78
N LYS A 484 5.37 4.99 -31.81
CA LYS A 484 5.71 3.62 -32.22
C LYS A 484 7.20 3.38 -32.44
N THR A 485 7.92 4.40 -32.96
CA THR A 485 9.37 4.37 -33.16
C THR A 485 10.12 4.18 -31.85
N PHE A 486 9.81 4.99 -30.83
CA PHE A 486 10.38 4.85 -29.49
C PHE A 486 10.08 3.47 -28.91
N ILE A 487 8.79 3.07 -28.89
CA ILE A 487 8.35 1.81 -28.28
C ILE A 487 9.08 0.60 -28.89
N THR A 488 9.26 0.60 -30.22
CA THR A 488 9.92 -0.50 -30.93
C THR A 488 11.41 -0.55 -30.60
N GLN A 489 12.10 0.59 -30.63
CA GLN A 489 13.53 0.65 -30.36
C GLN A 489 13.85 0.42 -28.88
N ALA A 490 13.07 1.00 -27.97
CA ALA A 490 13.18 0.77 -26.53
C ALA A 490 13.03 -0.73 -26.20
N ARG A 491 12.05 -1.43 -26.78
CA ARG A 491 11.89 -2.88 -26.62
C ARG A 491 13.14 -3.65 -27.07
N ASN A 492 13.76 -3.26 -28.20
CA ASN A 492 14.96 -3.92 -28.71
C ASN A 492 16.16 -3.71 -27.78
N ILE A 493 16.33 -2.50 -27.23
CA ILE A 493 17.36 -2.21 -26.24
C ILE A 493 17.11 -3.04 -24.97
N LEU A 494 15.89 -3.01 -24.43
CA LEU A 494 15.55 -3.71 -23.19
C LEU A 494 15.76 -5.22 -23.28
N LYS A 495 15.53 -5.85 -24.43
CA LYS A 495 15.83 -7.28 -24.63
C LYS A 495 17.29 -7.64 -24.33
N ILE A 496 18.24 -6.74 -24.61
CA ILE A 496 19.66 -6.98 -24.35
C ILE A 496 19.93 -7.00 -22.83
N TYR A 497 19.27 -6.13 -22.07
CA TYR A 497 19.49 -5.96 -20.63
C TYR A 497 18.60 -6.84 -19.75
N LEU A 498 17.50 -7.36 -20.30
CA LEU A 498 16.56 -8.23 -19.59
C LEU A 498 16.72 -9.71 -19.93
N ALA A 499 17.55 -10.07 -20.93
CA ALA A 499 17.91 -11.46 -21.16
C ALA A 499 18.68 -11.98 -19.94
N GLU A 500 18.23 -13.10 -19.36
CA GLU A 500 18.91 -13.73 -18.23
C GLU A 500 20.38 -14.03 -18.59
N PRO A 501 21.34 -13.72 -17.70
CA PRO A 501 22.70 -14.20 -17.87
C PRO A 501 22.73 -15.72 -17.61
N GLY A 502 22.49 -16.49 -18.67
CA GLY A 502 22.66 -17.96 -18.69
C GLY A 502 21.52 -18.73 -18.04
N ALA A 503 20.68 -19.36 -18.87
CA ALA A 503 19.91 -20.54 -18.48
C ALA A 503 20.82 -21.75 -18.26
#